data_AF-A0A1V6HJH4-F1
#
_entry.id   AF-A0A1V6HJH4-F1
#
_cell.length_a   1.000
_cell.length_b   1.000
_cell.length_c   1.000
_cell.angle_alpha   90.00
_cell.angle_beta   90.00
_cell.angle_gamma   90.00
#
_symmetry.space_group_name_H-M   'P 1'
#
loop_
_entity.id
_entity.type
_entity.pdbx_description
1 polymer ?
#
loop_
_entity_poly.entity_id
_entity_poly.type
_entity_poly.pdbx_seq_one_letter_code
_entity_poly.pdbx_strand_id
1 'polypeptide(L)'
;MKPRGCAWYGLVALALALLPLVGCASNTKPRTAAAEAWATWGTALQVSSMAYEGTMIAVGRASAAGLLTPDQLTKLRDAGKAVELSLEAARAALAAYGRAMAAGETAPSPSELVLAAHREILGLLALASKYGLDLTSGGVS
;
A
#
# COMPACT_ATOMS: atom_id res chain seq x y z
N MET A 1 -41.16 23.78 7.71
CA MET A 1 -39.73 24.00 7.42
C MET A 1 -39.10 22.65 7.07
N LYS A 2 -38.25 22.63 6.03
CA LYS A 2 -37.77 21.44 5.28
C LYS A 2 -37.08 20.37 6.14
N PRO A 3 -37.38 19.07 5.94
CA PRO A 3 -36.49 17.99 6.34
C PRO A 3 -35.33 17.89 5.33
N ARG A 4 -34.09 17.95 5.80
CA ARG A 4 -32.89 17.67 5.01
C ARG A 4 -32.17 16.49 5.66
N GLY A 5 -32.25 15.33 5.00
CA GLY A 5 -31.52 14.14 5.42
C GLY A 5 -32.10 12.91 4.77
N CYS A 6 -31.80 12.69 3.48
CA CYS A 6 -32.00 11.41 2.77
C CYS A 6 -31.35 11.40 1.37
N ALA A 7 -30.95 12.55 0.81
CA ALA A 7 -30.48 12.61 -0.58
C ALA A 7 -29.07 12.03 -0.84
N TRP A 8 -28.25 11.79 0.19
CA TRP A 8 -26.88 11.27 -0.01
C TRP A 8 -26.82 9.75 -0.13
N TYR A 9 -27.67 9.03 0.61
CA TYR A 9 -27.69 7.55 0.58
C TYR A 9 -28.32 6.99 -0.69
N GLY A 10 -29.19 7.74 -1.38
CA GLY A 10 -29.79 7.32 -2.65
C GLY A 10 -28.79 7.19 -3.79
N LEU A 11 -27.80 8.09 -3.87
CA LEU A 11 -26.76 8.06 -4.91
C LEU A 11 -25.74 6.93 -4.69
N VAL A 12 -25.40 6.66 -3.42
CA VAL A 12 -24.50 5.54 -3.07
C VAL A 12 -25.19 4.20 -3.32
N ALA A 13 -26.47 4.07 -2.99
CA ALA A 13 -27.24 2.86 -3.26
C ALA A 13 -27.46 2.63 -4.76
N LEU A 14 -27.67 3.68 -5.57
CA LEU A 14 -27.79 3.55 -7.03
C LEU A 14 -26.46 3.18 -7.69
N ALA A 15 -25.33 3.70 -7.19
CA ALA A 15 -24.00 3.33 -7.65
C ALA A 15 -23.67 1.87 -7.32
N LEU A 16 -23.97 1.40 -6.10
CA LEU A 16 -23.79 0.00 -5.71
C LEU A 16 -24.73 -0.98 -6.44
N ALA A 17 -25.92 -0.53 -6.83
CA ALA A 17 -26.88 -1.35 -7.60
C ALA A 17 -26.57 -1.43 -9.11
N LEU A 18 -25.75 -0.52 -9.65
CA LEU A 18 -25.32 -0.54 -11.05
C LEU A 18 -23.98 -1.26 -11.28
N LEU A 19 -23.18 -1.48 -10.23
CA LEU A 19 -21.94 -2.26 -10.31
C LEU A 19 -22.10 -3.73 -10.79
N PRO A 20 -23.21 -4.47 -10.53
CA PRO A 20 -23.35 -5.82 -11.05
C PRO A 20 -23.78 -5.88 -12.52
N LEU A 21 -24.26 -4.77 -13.12
CA LEU A 21 -24.87 -4.79 -14.46
C LEU A 21 -23.94 -4.35 -15.60
N VAL A 22 -22.72 -3.88 -15.30
CA VAL A 22 -21.74 -3.42 -16.32
C VAL A 22 -20.53 -4.37 -16.45
N GLY A 23 -20.53 -5.54 -15.79
CA GLY A 23 -19.37 -6.45 -15.79
C GLY A 23 -19.61 -7.88 -16.30
N CYS A 24 -20.85 -8.28 -16.55
CA CYS A 24 -21.18 -9.62 -17.06
C CYS A 24 -21.24 -9.63 -18.59
N ALA A 25 -20.09 -9.45 -19.24
CA ALA A 25 -19.91 -9.83 -20.64
C ALA A 25 -18.43 -10.18 -20.88
N SER A 26 -18.16 -11.49 -20.87
CA SER A 26 -17.06 -12.14 -21.60
C SER A 26 -15.64 -11.61 -21.39
N ASN A 27 -14.96 -12.13 -20.36
CA ASN A 27 -13.54 -12.46 -20.51
C ASN A 27 -13.19 -13.68 -19.64
N THR A 28 -13.85 -14.81 -19.94
CA THR A 28 -13.56 -16.15 -19.39
C THR A 28 -12.29 -16.74 -20.02
N LYS A 29 -11.22 -15.93 -20.13
CA LYS A 29 -9.87 -16.50 -20.22
C LYS A 29 -9.43 -16.76 -18.79
N PRO A 30 -8.94 -17.97 -18.44
CA PRO A 30 -8.33 -18.17 -17.14
C PRO A 30 -7.25 -17.09 -16.95
N ARG A 31 -7.32 -16.36 -15.83
CA ARG A 31 -6.25 -15.41 -15.49
C ARG A 31 -4.96 -16.21 -15.52
N THR A 32 -3.99 -15.74 -16.29
CA THR A 32 -2.68 -16.39 -16.30
C THR A 32 -2.10 -16.33 -14.89
N ALA A 33 -1.27 -17.29 -14.50
CA ALA A 33 -0.61 -17.26 -13.18
C ALA A 33 0.15 -15.94 -12.93
N ALA A 34 0.62 -15.29 -14.01
CA ALA A 34 1.14 -13.92 -13.96
C ALA A 34 0.11 -12.90 -13.47
N ALA A 35 -1.09 -12.89 -14.04
CA ALA A 35 -2.16 -11.97 -13.69
C ALA A 35 -2.65 -12.15 -12.24
N GLU A 36 -2.69 -13.39 -11.75
CA GLU A 36 -3.02 -13.67 -10.34
C GLU A 36 -1.91 -13.19 -9.38
N ALA A 37 -0.64 -13.44 -9.71
CA ALA A 37 0.48 -12.94 -8.93
C ALA A 37 0.53 -11.40 -8.89
N TRP A 38 0.25 -10.73 -10.00
CA TRP A 38 0.11 -9.27 -10.03
C TRP A 38 -1.05 -8.77 -9.16
N ALA A 39 -2.20 -9.45 -9.21
CA ALA A 39 -3.35 -9.08 -8.38
C ALA A 39 -3.05 -9.22 -6.88
N THR A 40 -2.38 -10.31 -6.46
CA THR A 40 -2.08 -10.55 -5.05
C THR A 40 -0.90 -9.72 -4.56
N TRP A 41 0.26 -9.85 -5.21
CA TRP A 41 1.49 -9.21 -4.74
C TRP A 41 1.58 -7.74 -5.11
N GLY A 42 1.04 -7.34 -6.25
CA GLY A 42 0.95 -5.93 -6.63
C GLY A 42 0.09 -5.13 -5.66
N THR A 43 -1.06 -5.68 -5.24
CA THR A 43 -1.91 -5.04 -4.22
C THR A 43 -1.21 -4.94 -2.88
N ALA A 44 -0.54 -6.01 -2.42
CA ALA A 44 0.22 -6.00 -1.17
C ALA A 44 1.34 -4.94 -1.18
N LEU A 45 2.06 -4.81 -2.30
CA LEU A 45 3.07 -3.77 -2.47
C LEU A 45 2.47 -2.36 -2.52
N GLN A 46 1.31 -2.18 -3.15
CA GLN A 46 0.63 -0.88 -3.18
C GLN A 46 0.23 -0.43 -1.77
N VAL A 47 -0.41 -1.32 -1.00
CA VAL A 47 -0.79 -1.03 0.40
C VAL A 47 0.44 -0.68 1.24
N SER A 48 1.50 -1.45 1.09
CA SER A 48 2.77 -1.18 1.79
C SER A 48 3.34 0.18 1.38
N SER A 49 3.37 0.50 0.08
CA SER A 49 3.85 1.80 -0.42
C SER A 49 3.08 2.98 0.20
N MET A 50 1.76 2.87 0.29
CA MET A 50 0.92 3.90 0.92
C MET A 50 1.21 4.04 2.43
N ALA A 51 1.42 2.93 3.13
CA ALA A 51 1.80 2.96 4.54
C ALA A 51 3.18 3.61 4.75
N TYR A 52 4.15 3.31 3.90
CA TYR A 52 5.47 3.96 3.90
C TYR A 52 5.35 5.47 3.72
N GLU A 53 4.69 5.90 2.63
CA GLU A 53 4.53 7.32 2.30
C GLU A 53 3.81 8.07 3.42
N GLY A 54 2.69 7.54 3.91
CA GLY A 54 1.95 8.13 5.02
C GLY A 54 2.79 8.26 6.29
N THR A 55 3.59 7.24 6.61
CA THR A 55 4.47 7.26 7.77
C THR A 55 5.57 8.29 7.63
N MET A 56 6.25 8.36 6.47
CA MET A 56 7.33 9.32 6.26
C MET A 56 6.83 10.77 6.22
N ILE A 57 5.60 11.00 5.75
CA ILE A 57 4.92 12.29 5.87
C ILE A 57 4.70 12.65 7.35
N ALA A 58 4.20 11.72 8.17
CA ALA A 58 4.01 11.95 9.60
C ALA A 58 5.34 12.24 10.31
N VAL A 59 6.40 11.50 9.99
CA VAL A 59 7.76 11.76 10.48
C VAL A 59 8.23 13.17 10.10
N GLY A 60 8.05 13.57 8.84
CA GLY A 60 8.41 14.92 8.37
C GLY A 60 7.68 16.02 9.15
N ARG A 61 6.38 15.85 9.41
CA ARG A 61 5.59 16.81 10.21
C ARG A 61 6.03 16.86 11.66
N ALA A 62 6.22 15.71 12.29
CA ALA A 62 6.67 15.65 13.69
C ALA A 62 8.07 16.25 13.87
N SER A 63 8.96 16.02 12.91
CA SER A 63 10.29 16.66 12.87
C SER A 63 10.17 18.18 12.75
N ALA A 64 9.31 18.69 11.86
CA ALA A 64 9.12 20.13 11.68
C ALA A 64 8.49 20.79 12.93
N ALA A 65 7.65 20.05 13.67
CA ALA A 65 7.05 20.48 14.91
C ALA A 65 7.98 20.33 16.15
N GLY A 66 9.21 19.83 15.97
CA GLY A 66 10.15 19.61 17.08
C GLY A 66 9.75 18.48 18.03
N LEU A 67 8.84 17.60 17.60
CA LEU A 67 8.33 16.48 18.40
C LEU A 67 9.26 15.26 18.38
N LEU A 68 10.25 15.26 17.48
CA LEU A 68 11.27 14.21 17.38
C LEU A 68 12.63 14.77 17.77
N THR A 69 13.37 14.02 18.57
CA THR A 69 14.79 14.30 18.80
C THR A 69 15.60 13.98 17.54
N PRO A 70 16.80 14.57 17.36
CA PRO A 70 17.67 14.25 16.24
C PRO A 70 17.96 12.74 16.12
N ASP A 71 18.17 12.05 17.22
CA ASP A 71 18.43 10.61 17.25
C ASP A 71 17.21 9.77 16.82
N GLN A 72 16.01 10.17 17.24
CA GLN A 72 14.77 9.51 16.80
C GLN A 72 14.54 9.70 15.31
N LEU A 73 14.76 10.92 14.81
CA LEU A 73 14.65 11.25 13.39
C LEU A 73 15.62 10.44 12.54
N THR A 74 16.87 10.30 12.98
CA THR A 74 17.87 9.47 12.28
C THR A 74 17.40 8.01 12.21
N LYS A 75 16.96 7.42 13.32
CA LYS A 75 16.46 6.04 13.34
C LYS A 75 15.24 5.82 12.43
N LEU A 76 14.32 6.78 12.39
CA LEU A 76 13.16 6.73 11.50
C LEU A 76 13.57 6.84 10.02
N ARG A 77 14.56 7.68 9.69
CA ARG A 77 15.10 7.81 8.33
C ARG A 77 15.82 6.54 7.87
N ASP A 78 16.62 5.94 8.75
CA ASP A 78 17.33 4.70 8.46
C ASP A 78 16.34 3.55 8.22
N ALA A 79 15.32 3.43 9.07
CA ALA A 79 14.22 2.47 8.88
C ALA A 79 13.44 2.76 7.58
N GLY A 80 13.14 4.03 7.29
CA GLY A 80 12.49 4.44 6.05
C GLY A 80 13.30 4.06 4.81
N LYS A 81 14.62 4.24 4.84
CA LYS A 81 15.52 3.84 3.75
C LYS A 81 15.54 2.31 3.56
N ALA A 82 15.51 1.53 4.63
CA ALA A 82 15.41 0.07 4.54
C ALA A 82 14.10 -0.38 3.88
N VAL A 83 12.99 0.29 4.22
CA VAL A 83 11.68 0.08 3.57
C VAL A 83 11.73 0.42 2.09
N GLU A 84 12.29 1.58 1.72
CA GLU A 84 12.39 2.05 0.34
C GLU A 84 13.14 1.03 -0.54
N LEU A 85 14.31 0.59 -0.09
CA LEU A 85 15.12 -0.42 -0.78
C LEU A 85 14.38 -1.75 -0.93
N SER A 86 13.65 -2.17 0.10
CA SER A 86 12.90 -3.43 0.07
C SER A 86 11.69 -3.37 -0.86
N LEU A 87 10.97 -2.24 -0.88
CA LEU A 87 9.88 -2.00 -1.83
C LEU A 87 10.40 -1.98 -3.27
N GLU A 88 11.54 -1.33 -3.52
CA GLU A 88 12.17 -1.31 -4.84
C GLU A 88 12.54 -2.72 -5.31
N ALA A 89 13.22 -3.49 -4.46
CA ALA A 89 13.59 -4.87 -4.75
C ALA A 89 12.36 -5.75 -5.05
N ALA A 90 11.30 -5.62 -4.24
CA ALA A 90 10.07 -6.40 -4.43
C ALA A 90 9.31 -6.02 -5.71
N ARG A 91 9.25 -4.73 -6.08
CA ARG A 91 8.67 -4.28 -7.35
C ARG A 91 9.47 -4.78 -8.55
N ALA A 92 10.80 -4.71 -8.47
CA ALA A 92 11.68 -5.23 -9.52
C ALA A 92 11.47 -6.73 -9.73
N ALA A 93 11.38 -7.49 -8.64
CA ALA A 93 11.10 -8.93 -8.69
C ALA A 93 9.73 -9.25 -9.27
N LEU A 94 8.67 -8.51 -8.88
CA LEU A 94 7.33 -8.69 -9.45
C LEU A 94 7.31 -8.39 -10.95
N ALA A 95 8.01 -7.34 -11.40
CA ALA A 95 8.14 -7.01 -12.81
C ALA A 95 8.90 -8.08 -13.59
N ALA A 96 10.00 -8.60 -13.05
CA ALA A 96 10.76 -9.68 -13.66
C ALA A 96 9.94 -10.97 -13.76
N TYR A 97 9.23 -11.34 -12.69
CA TYR A 97 8.30 -12.46 -12.67
C TYR A 97 7.22 -12.32 -13.74
N GLY A 98 6.58 -11.15 -13.83
CA GLY A 98 5.57 -10.86 -14.85
C GLY A 98 6.10 -11.03 -16.28
N ARG A 99 7.33 -10.57 -16.57
CA ARG A 99 7.96 -10.72 -17.89
C ARG A 99 8.24 -12.18 -18.23
N ALA A 100 8.84 -12.94 -17.32
CA ALA A 100 9.14 -14.35 -17.54
C ALA A 100 7.87 -15.17 -17.76
N MET A 101 6.83 -14.95 -16.94
CA MET A 101 5.56 -15.64 -17.10
C MET A 101 4.85 -15.27 -18.42
N ALA A 102 4.99 -14.02 -18.90
CA ALA A 102 4.47 -13.61 -20.20
C ALA A 102 5.24 -14.25 -21.38
N ALA A 103 6.52 -14.58 -21.19
CA ALA A 103 7.33 -15.34 -22.14
C ALA A 103 7.08 -16.86 -22.06
N GLY A 104 6.24 -17.34 -21.12
CA GLY A 104 6.00 -18.77 -20.91
C GLY A 104 7.12 -19.47 -20.13
N GLU A 105 8.02 -18.71 -19.49
CA GLU A 105 9.13 -19.21 -18.71
C GLU A 105 8.72 -19.43 -17.24
N THR A 106 9.41 -20.34 -16.57
CA THR A 106 9.31 -20.51 -15.12
C THR A 106 10.20 -19.49 -14.41
N ALA A 107 9.62 -18.68 -13.53
CA ALA A 107 10.35 -17.73 -12.70
C ALA A 107 10.10 -17.97 -11.20
N PRO A 108 11.07 -17.64 -10.33
CA PRO A 108 10.85 -17.68 -8.89
C PRO A 108 9.74 -16.68 -8.49
N SER A 109 8.88 -17.11 -7.57
CA SER A 109 7.82 -16.26 -7.02
C SER A 109 8.41 -15.02 -6.35
N PRO A 110 7.85 -13.82 -6.54
CA PRO A 110 8.32 -12.60 -5.87
C PRO A 110 7.92 -12.54 -4.38
N SER A 111 7.19 -13.55 -3.88
CA SER A 111 6.60 -13.57 -2.54
C SER A 111 7.58 -13.31 -1.40
N GLU A 112 8.80 -13.84 -1.46
CA GLU A 112 9.79 -13.65 -0.39
C GLU A 112 10.20 -12.19 -0.23
N LEU A 113 10.46 -11.51 -1.35
CA LEU A 113 10.82 -10.09 -1.37
C LEU A 113 9.64 -9.21 -1.00
N VAL A 114 8.42 -9.57 -1.43
CA VAL A 114 7.20 -8.85 -1.03
C VAL A 114 6.95 -8.97 0.47
N LEU A 115 7.15 -10.16 1.04
CA LEU A 115 7.05 -10.37 2.49
C LEU A 115 8.17 -9.64 3.25
N ALA A 116 9.39 -9.60 2.71
CA ALA A 116 10.49 -8.82 3.29
C ALA A 116 10.13 -7.32 3.34
N ALA A 117 9.67 -6.75 2.22
CA ALA A 117 9.22 -5.37 2.17
C ALA A 117 8.10 -5.10 3.18
N HIS A 118 7.14 -6.01 3.29
CA HIS A 118 6.06 -5.88 4.28
C HIS A 118 6.57 -5.91 5.73
N ARG A 119 7.57 -6.75 6.04
CA ARG A 119 8.19 -6.77 7.38
C ARG A 119 8.91 -5.48 7.71
N GLU A 120 9.66 -4.91 6.76
CA GLU A 120 10.33 -3.62 6.96
C GLU A 120 9.31 -2.52 7.24
N ILE A 121 8.18 -2.51 6.52
CA ILE A 121 7.08 -1.56 6.75
C ILE A 121 6.54 -1.68 8.16
N LEU A 122 6.26 -2.91 8.62
CA LEU A 122 5.79 -3.15 9.99
C LEU A 122 6.83 -2.70 11.03
N GLY A 123 8.12 -2.87 10.74
CA GLY A 123 9.21 -2.37 11.56
C GLY A 123 9.21 -0.84 11.67
N LEU A 124 9.06 -0.14 10.54
CA LEU A 124 8.94 1.31 10.50
C LEU A 124 7.70 1.80 11.25
N LEU A 125 6.54 1.18 11.05
CA LEU A 125 5.29 1.51 11.75
C LEU A 125 5.41 1.32 13.26
N ALA A 126 6.02 0.21 13.69
CA ALA A 126 6.26 -0.06 15.10
C ALA A 126 7.22 0.97 15.71
N LEU A 127 8.28 1.35 14.99
CA LEU A 127 9.21 2.39 15.42
C LEU A 127 8.53 3.76 15.52
N ALA A 128 7.72 4.11 14.54
CA ALA A 128 6.96 5.35 14.53
C ALA A 128 5.96 5.41 15.69
N SER A 129 5.21 4.34 15.91
CA SER A 129 4.29 4.21 17.05
C SER A 129 5.02 4.30 18.40
N LYS A 130 6.20 3.69 18.52
CA LYS A 130 7.06 3.81 19.71
C LYS A 130 7.46 5.25 20.01
N TYR A 131 7.58 6.10 19.00
CA TYR A 131 7.87 7.53 19.14
C TYR A 131 6.62 8.41 19.22
N GLY A 132 5.43 7.81 19.36
CA GLY A 132 4.19 8.54 19.57
C GLY A 132 3.66 9.23 18.31
N LEU A 133 4.11 8.82 17.13
CA LEU A 133 3.58 9.33 15.86
C LEU A 133 2.15 8.82 15.66
N ASP A 134 1.19 9.73 15.49
CA ASP A 134 -0.13 9.40 14.99
C ASP A 134 -0.08 9.18 13.48
N LEU A 135 -0.36 7.94 13.08
CA LEU A 135 -0.34 7.49 11.68
C LEU A 135 -1.75 7.43 11.08
N THR A 136 -2.78 7.73 11.89
CA THR A 136 -4.19 7.69 11.49
C THR A 136 -4.68 9.04 10.99
N SER A 137 -4.08 10.13 11.47
CA SER A 137 -4.41 11.48 11.05
C SER A 137 -3.43 11.99 10.01
N GLY A 138 -3.94 12.30 8.83
CA GLY A 138 -3.24 13.12 7.84
C GLY A 138 -2.99 14.56 8.30
N GLY A 139 -2.90 14.86 9.60
CA GLY A 139 -2.69 16.18 10.19
C GLY A 139 -2.74 16.16 11.73
N VAL A 140 -1.89 16.99 12.33
CA VAL A 140 -1.65 17.20 13.78
C VAL A 140 -2.94 17.20 14.63
N SER A 141 -2.92 16.47 15.75
CA SER A 141 -3.88 16.67 16.86
C SER A 141 -3.51 17.88 17.70
#